data_AF-A0A5P8VUX6-F1
#
_entry.id   AF-A0A5P8VUX6-F1
#
_cell.length_a   1.000
_cell.length_b   1.000
_cell.length_c   1.000
_cell.angle_alpha   90.00
_cell.angle_beta   90.00
_cell.angle_gamma   90.00
#
_symmetry.space_group_name_H-M   'P 1'
#
loop_
_entity.id
_entity.type
_entity.pdbx_description
1 polymer ?
#
loop_
_entity_poly.entity_id
_entity_poly.type
_entity_poly.pdbx_seq_one_letter_code
_entity_poly.pdbx_strand_id
1 'polypeptide(L)' 'MDTIAIPVLNRPVDATVEIPVSKSISDRALLVAALAPGDSILENALFSEDWHLLSLA' A
#
# COMPACT_ATOMS: atom_id res chain seq x y z
N MET A 1 7.16 11.49 17.76
CA MET A 1 7.48 11.98 16.41
C MET A 1 8.85 11.44 16.13
N ASP A 2 8.86 10.35 15.37
CA ASP A 2 10.04 9.51 15.29
C ASP A 2 10.93 10.04 14.17
N THR A 3 12.23 10.02 14.41
CA THR A 3 13.23 10.49 13.45
C THR A 3 13.97 9.30 12.86
N ILE A 4 14.27 9.39 11.57
CA ILE A 4 15.11 8.42 10.87
C ILE A 4 16.30 9.16 10.26
N ALA A 5 17.50 8.63 10.45
CA ALA A 5 18.71 9.15 9.83
C ALA A 5 18.78 8.69 8.38
N ILE A 6 19.00 9.61 7.43
CA ILE A 6 19.23 9.28 6.03
C ILE A 6 20.74 9.17 5.80
N PRO A 7 21.28 7.98 5.47
CA PRO A 7 22.72 7.82 5.27
C PRO A 7 23.18 8.53 3.99
N VAL A 8 24.35 9.16 4.05
CA VAL A 8 25.01 9.71 2.87
C VAL A 8 25.60 8.57 2.05
N LEU A 9 25.26 8.54 0.77
CA LEU A 9 25.82 7.57 -0.17
C LEU A 9 27.18 8.03 -0.68
N ASN A 10 28.19 7.16 -0.62
CA ASN A 10 29.54 7.41 -1.12
C ASN A 10 29.77 6.88 -2.55
N ARG A 11 28.72 6.34 -3.18
CA ARG A 11 28.71 5.80 -4.54
C ARG A 11 27.29 5.88 -5.13
N PRO A 12 27.12 5.80 -6.46
CA PRO A 12 25.80 5.72 -7.08
C PRO A 12 24.98 4.54 -6.55
N VAL A 13 23.66 4.72 -6.48
CA VAL A 13 22.72 3.61 -6.20
C VAL A 13 22.63 2.73 -7.44
N ASP A 14 23.01 1.47 -7.29
CA ASP A 14 22.76 0.41 -8.26
C ASP A 14 21.99 -0.70 -7.54
N ALA A 15 20.67 -0.69 -7.71
CA ALA A 15 19.76 -1.58 -7.01
C ALA A 15 18.51 -1.85 -7.86
N THR A 16 18.00 -3.08 -7.76
CA THR A 16 16.66 -3.44 -8.23
C THR A 16 15.77 -3.53 -7.00
N VAL A 17 14.62 -2.87 -7.05
CA VAL A 17 13.64 -2.87 -5.95
C VAL A 17 12.29 -3.35 -6.46
N GLU A 18 11.59 -4.09 -5.62
CA GLU A 18 10.19 -4.43 -5.86
C GLU A 18 9.32 -3.28 -5.36
N ILE A 19 8.44 -2.79 -6.24
CA ILE A 19 7.53 -1.70 -5.91
C ILE A 19 6.21 -2.32 -5.45
N PRO A 20 5.67 -1.92 -4.30
CA PRO A 20 4.36 -2.41 -3.87
C PRO A 20 3.26 -1.99 -4.85
N VAL A 21 2.09 -2.64 -4.78
CA VAL A 21 0.93 -2.28 -5.60
C VAL A 21 0.51 -0.83 -5.38
N SER A 22 -0.21 -0.28 -6.36
CA SER A 22 -0.81 1.04 -6.21
C SER A 22 -1.78 1.09 -5.04
N LYS A 23 -1.47 2.00 -4.11
CA LYS A 23 -2.36 2.40 -3.01
C LYS A 23 -3.75 2.77 -3.51
N SER A 24 -3.84 3.71 -4.46
CA SER A 24 -5.12 4.21 -4.97
C SER A 24 -5.96 3.13 -5.66
N ILE A 25 -5.32 2.10 -6.24
CA ILE A 25 -6.04 0.95 -6.80
C ILE A 25 -6.56 0.06 -5.68
N SER A 26 -5.74 -0.23 -4.67
CA SER A 26 -6.13 -1.04 -3.51
C SER A 26 -7.31 -0.42 -2.76
N ASP A 27 -7.26 0.88 -2.50
CA ASP A 27 -8.31 1.62 -1.79
C ASP A 27 -9.63 1.62 -2.58
N ARG A 28 -9.57 1.86 -3.91
CA ARG A 28 -10.76 1.82 -4.77
C ARG A 28 -11.33 0.41 -4.90
N ALA A 29 -10.47 -0.60 -5.03
CA ALA A 29 -10.89 -1.99 -5.10
C ALA A 29 -11.62 -2.39 -3.82
N LEU A 30 -11.13 -1.96 -2.65
CA LEU A 30 -11.78 -2.20 -1.36
C LEU A 30 -13.18 -1.57 -1.32
N LEU A 31 -13.32 -0.31 -1.76
CA LEU A 31 -14.63 0.35 -1.83
C LEU A 31 -15.61 -0.37 -2.78
N VAL A 32 -15.14 -0.81 -3.95
CA VAL A 32 -15.97 -1.56 -4.91
C VAL A 32 -16.37 -2.91 -4.32
N ALA A 33 -15.45 -3.61 -3.66
CA ALA A 33 -15.71 -4.89 -2.99
C ALA A 33 -16.77 -4.77 -1.90
N ALA A 34 -16.73 -3.71 -1.09
CA ALA A 34 -17.71 -3.45 -0.04
C ALA A 34 -19.12 -3.18 -0.60
N LEU A 35 -19.24 -2.68 -1.83
CA LEU A 35 -20.52 -2.41 -2.50
C LEU A 35 -21.02 -3.60 -3.31
N ALA A 36 -20.17 -4.58 -3.61
CA ALA A 36 -20.54 -5.72 -4.43
C ALA A 36 -21.43 -6.69 -3.64
N PRO A 37 -22.42 -7.34 -4.29
CA PRO A 37 -23.18 -8.40 -3.66
C PRO A 37 -22.32 -9.66 -3.51
N GLY A 38 -22.28 -10.23 -2.30
CA GLY A 38 -21.53 -11.45 -1.99
C GLY A 38 -20.07 -11.17 -1.61
N ASP A 39 -19.25 -12.22 -1.61
CA ASP A 39 -17.87 -12.15 -1.14
C ASP A 39 -16.93 -11.68 -2.26
N SER A 40 -15.98 -10.81 -1.90
CA SER A 40 -14.91 -10.33 -2.77
C SER A 40 -13.54 -10.70 -2.19
N ILE A 41 -12.62 -11.15 -3.06
CA ILE A 41 -11.23 -11.45 -2.70
C ILE A 41 -10.34 -10.42 -3.39
N LEU A 42 -9.56 -9.67 -2.61
CA LEU A 42 -8.57 -8.72 -3.12
C LEU A 42 -7.17 -9.34 -3.00
N GLU A 43 -6.57 -9.65 -4.15
CA GLU A 43 -5.20 -10.18 -4.20
C GLU A 43 -4.17 -9.04 -4.30
N ASN A 44 -3.02 -9.22 -3.63
CA ASN A 44 -1.91 -8.26 -3.62
C ASN A 44 -2.30 -6.84 -3.20
N ALA A 45 -3.34 -6.66 -2.38
CA ALA A 45 -3.75 -5.36 -1.88
C ALA A 45 -2.67 -4.72 -0.98
N LEU A 46 -2.51 -3.40 -1.08
CA LEU A 46 -1.56 -2.67 -0.25
C LEU A 46 -2.11 -2.44 1.17
N PHE A 47 -1.49 -3.09 2.14
CA PHE A 47 -1.73 -2.82 3.55
C PHE A 47 -0.94 -1.58 4.00
N SER A 48 -1.58 -0.42 3.86
CA SER A 48 -1.07 0.86 4.36
C SER A 48 -1.83 1.31 5.61
N GLU A 49 -1.41 2.41 6.24
CA GLU A 49 -2.17 3.02 7.34
C GLU A 49 -3.61 3.33 6.91
N ASP A 50 -3.78 3.88 5.72
CA ASP A 50 -5.09 4.17 5.13
C ASP A 50 -5.95 2.92 4.85
N TRP A 51 -5.33 1.76 4.59
CA TRP A 51 -6.09 0.51 4.47
C TRP A 51 -6.83 0.19 5.77
N HIS A 52 -6.20 0.43 6.92
CA HIS A 52 -6.84 0.22 8.22
C HIS A 52 -7.98 1.20 8.43
N LEU A 53 -7.85 2.45 7.97
CA LEU A 53 -8.92 3.44 8.05
C LEU A 53 -10.12 3.07 7.17
N LEU A 54 -9.87 2.57 5.96
CA LEU A 54 -10.92 2.25 4.98
C LEU A 54 -11.60 0.91 5.23
N SER A 55 -10.90 -0.09 5.78
CA SER A 55 -11.47 -1.44 6.03
C SER A 55 -12.29 -1.54 7.32
N LEU A 56 -12.20 -0.54 8.20
CA LEU A 56 -13.00 -0.44 9.43
C LEU A 56 -14.26 0.43 9.28
N ALA A 57 -14.46 1.05 8.11
CA ALA A 57 -15.65 1.84 7.77
C ALA A 57 -16.77 0.93 7.23
#